data_AF-A0A212C5B3-F1
#
_entry.id   AF-A0A212C5B3-F1
#
_cell.length_a   1.000
_cell.length_b   1.000
_cell.length_c   1.000
_cell.angle_alpha   90.00
_cell.angle_beta   90.00
_cell.angle_gamma   90.00
#
_symmetry.space_group_name_H-M   'P 1'
#
loop_
_entity.id
_entity.type
_entity.pdbx_description
1 polymer ?
#
loop_
_entity_poly.entity_id
_entity_poly.type
_entity_poly.pdbx_seq_one_letter_code
_entity_poly.pdbx_strand_id
1 'polypeptide(L)'
;RQGLGRLHNQVFAQEVHPQTTKLASASPSSLCQSSFDNQDNAKSWVKGSDPQKLDKAPKSVISLATGLPNPNMFPFKTAVITIENGKVIQFDEELMKKALQYSQSAGLPELLSWLKQLQVKLHNPPTIHYAPSQGQMDICVTCGSLEGLS
;
A
#
# COMPACT_ATOMS: atom_id res chain seq x y z
N ARG A 1 -3.87 -69.76 -43.97
CA ARG A 1 -4.08 -68.31 -44.25
C ARG A 1 -4.84 -67.72 -43.07
N GLN A 2 -4.13 -67.09 -42.15
CA GLN A 2 -4.69 -66.42 -40.96
C GLN A 2 -4.91 -64.93 -41.27
N GLY A 3 -5.89 -64.30 -40.64
CA GLY A 3 -6.16 -62.87 -40.76
C GLY A 3 -7.41 -62.42 -40.03
N LEU A 4 -7.39 -62.48 -38.69
CA LEU A 4 -8.29 -61.74 -37.80
C LEU A 4 -7.70 -60.32 -37.60
N GLY A 5 -8.53 -59.28 -37.59
CA GLY A 5 -8.08 -57.94 -37.18
C GLY A 5 -9.06 -56.82 -37.55
N ARG A 6 -10.10 -56.64 -36.73
CA ARG A 6 -11.04 -55.51 -36.78
C ARG A 6 -10.39 -54.34 -36.03
N LEU A 7 -10.11 -53.23 -36.71
CA LEU A 7 -9.53 -52.03 -36.11
C LEU A 7 -10.57 -51.29 -35.26
N HIS A 8 -10.26 -51.11 -33.97
CA HIS A 8 -10.94 -50.20 -33.06
C HIS A 8 -10.55 -48.76 -33.37
N ASN A 9 -11.55 -47.87 -33.40
CA ASN A 9 -11.35 -46.45 -33.20
C ASN A 9 -12.53 -45.94 -32.36
N GLN A 10 -12.33 -45.76 -31.05
CA GLN A 10 -13.35 -45.17 -30.19
C GLN A 10 -12.71 -44.19 -29.19
N VAL A 11 -13.18 -42.96 -29.34
CA VAL A 11 -12.92 -41.72 -28.62
C VAL A 11 -13.04 -41.90 -27.10
N PHE A 12 -12.04 -41.40 -26.36
CA PHE A 12 -12.10 -41.25 -24.90
C PHE A 12 -13.10 -40.13 -24.55
N ALA A 13 -14.17 -40.48 -23.85
CA ALA A 13 -15.00 -39.54 -23.10
C ALA A 13 -14.42 -39.42 -21.68
N GLN A 14 -14.11 -38.21 -21.24
CA GLN A 14 -13.93 -37.91 -19.82
C GLN A 14 -15.13 -37.10 -19.32
N GLU A 15 -15.67 -37.62 -18.23
CA GLU A 15 -16.91 -37.29 -17.55
C GLU A 15 -16.81 -35.94 -16.82
N VAL A 16 -17.79 -35.05 -17.04
CA VAL A 16 -17.86 -33.72 -16.41
C VAL A 16 -18.75 -33.81 -15.17
N HIS A 17 -18.17 -33.72 -13.99
CA HIS A 17 -18.92 -33.62 -12.73
C HIS A 17 -19.48 -32.19 -12.56
N PRO A 18 -20.78 -32.00 -12.29
CA PRO A 18 -21.35 -30.69 -12.06
C PRO A 18 -21.07 -30.24 -10.61
N GLN A 19 -20.20 -29.24 -10.44
CA GLN A 19 -20.12 -28.52 -9.17
C GLN A 19 -21.22 -27.45 -9.13
N THR A 20 -22.12 -27.63 -8.17
CA THR A 20 -23.22 -26.73 -7.82
C THR A 20 -22.69 -25.33 -7.49
N THR A 21 -23.09 -24.32 -8.26
CA THR A 21 -22.85 -22.91 -7.95
C THR A 21 -23.68 -22.48 -6.76
N LYS A 22 -23.04 -22.36 -5.60
CA LYS A 22 -23.59 -21.67 -4.45
C LYS A 22 -23.50 -20.17 -4.76
N LEU A 23 -24.63 -19.52 -5.06
CA LEU A 23 -24.74 -18.06 -5.08
C LEU A 23 -24.50 -17.56 -3.65
N ALA A 24 -23.24 -17.26 -3.33
CA ALA A 24 -22.89 -16.43 -2.20
C ALA A 24 -23.05 -14.98 -2.66
N SER A 25 -23.84 -14.20 -1.92
CA SER A 25 -23.95 -12.75 -2.08
C SER A 25 -22.58 -12.10 -1.88
N ALA A 26 -21.82 -11.93 -2.97
CA ALA A 26 -20.52 -11.29 -2.95
C ALA A 26 -20.72 -9.77 -2.84
N SER A 27 -20.45 -9.22 -1.65
CA SER A 27 -20.05 -7.81 -1.56
C SER A 27 -18.81 -7.65 -2.45
N PRO A 28 -18.73 -6.65 -3.34
CA PRO A 28 -17.70 -6.63 -4.36
C PRO A 28 -16.37 -6.18 -3.75
N SER A 29 -15.63 -7.09 -3.12
CA SER A 29 -14.21 -6.92 -2.79
C SER A 29 -13.45 -6.43 -4.03
N SER A 30 -12.41 -5.61 -3.86
CA SER A 30 -11.57 -5.28 -5.02
C SER A 30 -11.03 -6.58 -5.61
N LEU A 31 -11.11 -6.76 -6.92
CA LEU A 31 -10.57 -7.95 -7.58
C LEU A 31 -9.06 -8.07 -7.27
N CYS A 32 -8.59 -9.28 -6.95
CA CYS A 32 -7.16 -9.51 -6.79
C CYS A 32 -6.45 -9.24 -8.13
N GLN A 33 -5.57 -8.24 -8.16
CA GLN A 33 -4.88 -7.78 -9.37
C GLN A 33 -3.44 -8.29 -9.47
N SER A 34 -2.99 -9.14 -8.53
CA SER A 34 -1.60 -9.62 -8.50
C SER A 34 -1.18 -10.40 -9.74
N SER A 35 -2.13 -10.89 -10.54
CA SER A 35 -1.84 -11.53 -11.83
C SER A 35 -1.34 -10.55 -12.91
N PHE A 36 -1.50 -9.24 -12.71
CA PHE A 36 -1.00 -8.19 -13.61
C PHE A 36 0.33 -7.57 -13.13
N ASP A 37 0.81 -7.99 -11.96
CA ASP A 37 2.06 -7.49 -11.40
C ASP A 37 3.26 -7.99 -12.22
N ASN A 38 4.20 -7.08 -12.53
CA ASN A 38 5.48 -7.45 -13.11
C ASN A 38 6.44 -7.95 -12.01
N GLN A 39 7.31 -8.90 -12.36
CA GLN A 39 8.26 -9.55 -11.46
C GLN A 39 9.27 -8.59 -10.80
N ASP A 40 9.45 -7.38 -11.37
CA ASP A 40 10.34 -6.33 -10.86
C ASP A 40 9.76 -5.55 -9.66
N ASN A 41 8.48 -5.75 -9.30
CA ASN A 41 7.80 -5.01 -8.22
C ASN A 41 8.15 -5.48 -6.79
N ALA A 42 9.22 -6.27 -6.64
CA ALA A 42 9.61 -6.85 -5.37
C ALA A 42 9.95 -5.80 -4.30
N LYS A 43 9.44 -6.00 -3.08
CA LYS A 43 9.68 -5.10 -1.94
C LYS A 43 11.14 -5.16 -1.49
N SER A 44 11.73 -4.01 -1.15
CA SER A 44 13.09 -3.97 -0.62
C SER A 44 13.17 -4.47 0.83
N TRP A 45 14.18 -5.29 1.12
CA TRP A 45 14.38 -5.92 2.44
C TRP A 45 14.66 -4.90 3.56
N VAL A 46 15.24 -3.74 3.23
CA VAL A 46 15.57 -2.68 4.19
C VAL A 46 14.32 -1.93 4.68
N LYS A 47 13.25 -1.85 3.89
CA LYS A 47 12.01 -1.15 4.26
C LYS A 47 11.18 -1.87 5.33
N GLY A 48 11.58 -3.07 5.77
CA GLY A 48 10.89 -3.81 6.84
C GLY A 48 11.09 -3.24 8.25
N SER A 49 12.14 -2.44 8.47
CA SER A 49 12.40 -1.75 9.73
C SER A 49 11.76 -0.36 9.73
N ASP A 50 10.49 -0.27 10.12
CA ASP A 50 9.76 1.01 10.23
C ASP A 50 10.42 1.92 11.28
N PRO A 51 10.97 3.09 10.92
CA PRO A 51 11.59 4.01 11.87
C PRO A 51 10.60 4.49 12.95
N GLN A 52 9.30 4.49 12.68
CA GLN A 52 8.28 4.83 13.68
C GLN A 52 8.14 3.76 14.79
N LYS A 53 8.64 2.54 14.59
CA LYS A 53 8.70 1.54 15.68
C LYS A 53 9.78 1.87 16.70
N LEU A 54 10.82 2.61 16.31
CA LEU A 54 11.90 3.05 17.19
C LEU A 54 11.46 4.18 18.12
N ASP A 55 10.63 5.10 17.64
CA ASP A 55 10.02 6.15 18.47
C ASP A 55 9.12 5.58 19.57
N LYS A 56 8.62 4.35 19.38
CA LYS A 56 7.80 3.61 20.35
C LYS A 56 8.63 2.69 21.25
N ALA A 57 9.93 2.55 21.02
CA ALA A 57 10.81 1.76 21.86
C ALA A 57 11.09 2.51 23.18
N PRO A 58 11.36 1.79 24.28
CA PRO A 58 11.72 2.44 25.54
C PRO A 58 13.01 3.26 25.35
N LYS A 59 13.08 4.43 26.00
CA LYS A 59 14.18 5.42 25.88
C LYS A 59 15.58 4.85 26.22
N SER A 60 15.66 3.65 26.78
CA SER A 60 16.88 2.91 27.07
C SER A 60 17.46 2.15 25.86
N VAL A 61 16.72 2.03 24.74
CA VAL A 61 17.18 1.33 23.54
C VAL A 61 17.99 2.31 22.68
N ILE A 62 19.28 2.03 22.52
CA ILE A 62 20.15 2.75 21.61
C ILE A 62 20.09 2.03 20.26
N SER A 63 19.50 2.66 19.25
CA SER A 63 19.53 2.11 17.89
C SER A 63 20.89 2.38 17.25
N LEU A 64 21.65 1.32 17.02
CA LEU A 64 22.92 1.35 16.26
C LEU A 64 22.73 0.90 14.80
N ALA A 65 21.54 0.45 14.43
CA ALA A 65 21.27 -0.24 13.16
C ALA A 65 20.50 0.61 12.15
N THR A 66 19.87 1.71 12.58
CA THR A 66 19.05 2.55 11.71
C THR A 66 19.84 3.78 11.31
N GLY A 67 20.13 3.95 10.02
CA GLY A 67 20.80 5.13 9.44
C GLY A 67 19.95 6.40 9.48
N LEU A 68 19.31 6.70 10.61
CA LEU A 68 18.52 7.90 10.83
C LEU A 68 19.44 9.03 11.31
N PRO A 69 19.54 10.14 10.57
CA PRO A 69 20.30 11.30 10.99
C PRO A 69 19.76 11.90 12.29
N ASN A 70 20.63 12.57 13.06
CA ASN A 70 20.24 13.28 14.29
C ASN A 70 19.37 14.51 13.96
N PRO A 71 18.11 14.58 14.43
CA PRO A 71 17.22 15.70 14.10
C PRO A 71 17.68 17.07 14.59
N ASN A 72 18.54 17.13 15.62
CA ASN A 72 19.08 18.39 16.13
C ASN A 72 20.14 19.01 15.21
N MET A 73 20.60 18.27 14.19
CA MET A 73 21.56 18.77 13.19
C MET A 73 20.87 19.34 11.95
N PHE A 74 19.55 19.26 11.84
CA PHE A 74 18.81 19.84 10.73
C PHE A 74 18.90 21.38 10.79
N PRO A 75 19.28 22.06 9.68
CA PRO A 75 19.50 23.51 9.68
C PRO A 75 18.21 24.34 9.62
N PHE A 76 17.09 23.82 10.11
CA PHE A 76 15.79 24.49 10.16
C PHE A 76 15.12 24.22 11.51
N LYS A 77 14.74 25.29 12.23
CA LYS A 77 14.08 25.18 13.53
C LYS A 77 12.57 25.25 13.44
N THR A 78 12.06 26.24 12.73
CA THR A 78 10.62 26.50 12.59
C THR A 78 10.35 27.06 11.20
N ALA A 79 9.12 26.92 10.72
CA ALA A 79 8.67 27.58 9.50
C ALA A 79 7.30 28.20 9.69
N VAL A 80 7.09 29.35 9.05
CA VAL A 80 5.80 30.05 9.05
C VAL A 80 5.46 30.36 7.60
N ILE A 81 4.38 29.77 7.12
CA ILE A 81 3.88 29.95 5.74
C ILE A 81 2.58 30.74 5.83
N THR A 82 2.55 31.90 5.18
CA THR A 82 1.34 32.73 5.10
C THR A 82 0.70 32.52 3.74
N ILE A 83 -0.56 32.09 3.74
CA ILE A 83 -1.36 31.87 2.53
C ILE A 83 -2.05 33.19 2.15
N GLU A 84 -2.38 33.38 0.87
CA GLU A 84 -3.05 34.58 0.33
C GLU A 84 -4.31 35.01 1.11
N ASN A 85 -5.03 34.07 1.72
CA ASN A 85 -6.21 34.35 2.55
C ASN A 85 -5.86 34.83 3.98
N GLY A 86 -4.59 35.13 4.25
CA GLY A 86 -4.08 35.55 5.56
C GLY A 86 -3.93 34.42 6.58
N LYS A 87 -4.30 33.17 6.23
CA LYS A 87 -4.11 32.03 7.13
C LYS A 87 -2.63 31.69 7.24
N VAL A 88 -2.19 31.49 8.48
CA VAL A 88 -0.81 31.11 8.80
C VAL A 88 -0.74 29.61 9.10
N ILE A 89 0.18 28.91 8.43
CA ILE A 89 0.59 27.54 8.78
C ILE A 89 1.92 27.64 9.52
N GLN A 90 1.95 27.13 10.75
CA GLN A 90 3.14 27.13 11.60
C GLN A 90 3.69 25.73 11.76
N PHE A 91 5.00 25.60 11.60
CA PHE A 91 5.78 24.41 11.91
C PHE A 91 6.65 24.73 13.11
N ASP A 92 6.32 24.14 14.26
CA ASP A 92 7.15 24.18 15.46
C ASP A 92 8.39 23.28 15.32
N GLU A 93 9.25 23.29 16.34
CA GLU A 93 10.52 22.55 16.31
C GLU A 93 10.32 21.03 16.24
N GLU A 94 9.31 20.48 16.90
CA GLU A 94 9.05 19.04 16.92
C GLU A 94 8.51 18.58 15.56
N LEU A 95 7.55 19.33 15.01
CA LEU A 95 6.98 19.08 13.70
C LEU A 95 8.02 19.28 12.59
N MET A 96 8.91 20.27 12.72
CA MET A 96 10.01 20.48 11.78
C MET A 96 10.98 19.29 11.78
N LYS A 97 11.39 18.82 12.96
CA LYS A 97 12.24 17.63 13.09
C LYS A 97 11.61 16.39 12.46
N LYS A 98 10.30 16.19 12.66
CA LYS A 98 9.56 15.08 12.07
C LYS A 98 9.43 15.20 10.55
N ALA A 99 9.15 16.39 10.04
CA ALA A 99 8.96 16.64 8.61
C ALA A 99 10.25 16.41 7.79
N LEU A 100 11.40 16.70 8.39
CA LEU A 100 12.71 16.55 7.73
C LEU A 100 13.32 15.15 7.91
N GLN A 101 12.82 14.36 8.86
CA GLN A 101 13.31 13.01 9.10
C GLN A 101 12.74 12.01 8.07
N TYR A 102 13.50 10.94 7.81
CA TYR A 102 12.99 9.81 7.05
C TYR A 102 11.70 9.25 7.65
N SER A 103 10.74 8.97 6.77
CA SER A 103 9.42 8.43 7.13
C SER A 103 9.08 7.22 6.28
N GLN A 104 7.90 6.66 6.50
CA GLN A 104 7.40 5.55 5.69
C GLN A 104 7.30 5.97 4.22
N SER A 105 7.63 5.08 3.30
CA SER A 105 7.56 5.39 1.86
C SER A 105 6.16 5.77 1.37
N ALA A 106 5.11 5.36 2.08
CA ALA A 106 3.75 5.76 1.75
C ALA A 106 3.49 7.26 2.02
N GLY A 107 4.26 7.89 2.91
CA GLY A 107 4.10 9.30 3.31
C GLY A 107 3.95 9.47 4.83
N LEU A 108 3.80 10.74 5.25
CA LEU A 108 3.58 11.09 6.65
C LEU A 108 2.18 10.63 7.11
N PRO A 109 2.05 9.93 8.26
CA PRO A 109 0.77 9.37 8.71
C PRO A 109 -0.36 10.40 8.86
N GLU A 110 -0.05 11.60 9.36
CA GLU A 110 -1.01 12.69 9.54
C GLU A 110 -1.57 13.16 8.19
N LEU A 111 -0.70 13.30 7.19
CA LEU A 111 -1.08 13.69 5.84
C LEU A 111 -1.91 12.58 5.17
N LEU A 112 -1.51 11.32 5.31
CA LEU A 112 -2.26 10.18 4.77
C LEU A 112 -3.67 10.09 5.37
N SER A 113 -3.80 10.31 6.69
CA SER A 113 -5.11 10.34 7.34
C SER A 113 -6.00 11.44 6.76
N TRP A 114 -5.46 12.64 6.60
CA TRP A 114 -6.19 13.77 6.02
C TRP A 114 -6.58 13.51 4.55
N LEU A 115 -5.67 12.99 3.72
CA LEU A 115 -5.94 12.66 2.32
C LEU A 115 -7.02 11.58 2.19
N LYS A 116 -7.01 10.57 3.05
CA LYS A 116 -8.08 9.55 3.09
C LYS A 116 -9.43 10.17 3.39
N GLN A 117 -9.49 11.06 4.38
CA GLN A 117 -10.73 11.78 4.71
C GLN A 117 -11.22 12.64 3.54
N LEU A 118 -10.30 13.33 2.85
CA LEU A 118 -10.63 14.11 1.66
C LEU A 118 -11.19 13.22 0.55
N GLN A 119 -10.55 12.08 0.28
CA GLN A 119 -10.99 11.11 -0.72
C GLN A 119 -12.40 10.57 -0.41
N VAL A 120 -12.68 10.26 0.86
CA VAL A 120 -14.01 9.83 1.29
C VAL A 120 -15.04 10.94 1.12
N LYS A 121 -14.70 12.17 1.51
CA LYS A 121 -15.61 13.32 1.41
C LYS A 121 -16.00 13.64 -0.05
N LEU A 122 -15.06 13.52 -0.98
CA LEU A 122 -15.29 13.87 -2.39
C LEU A 122 -15.77 12.71 -3.24
N HIS A 123 -15.28 11.49 -3.00
CA HIS A 123 -15.51 10.33 -3.87
C HIS A 123 -16.25 9.18 -3.19
N ASN A 124 -16.21 9.09 -1.86
CA ASN A 124 -16.81 8.01 -1.06
C ASN A 124 -16.70 6.60 -1.70
N PRO A 125 -15.49 6.10 -1.97
CA PRO A 125 -15.33 4.87 -2.74
C PRO A 125 -15.90 3.67 -1.98
N PRO A 126 -16.57 2.74 -2.68
CA PRO A 126 -17.29 1.62 -2.05
C PRO A 126 -16.38 0.68 -1.24
N THR A 127 -15.08 0.65 -1.56
CA THR A 127 -14.06 -0.19 -0.93
C THR A 127 -13.43 0.42 0.34
N ILE A 128 -13.82 1.63 0.76
CA ILE A 128 -13.19 2.30 1.92
C ILE A 128 -13.40 1.52 3.23
N HIS A 129 -14.56 0.88 3.39
CA HIS A 129 -14.94 0.18 4.62
C HIS A 129 -14.58 -1.31 4.62
N TYR A 130 -13.93 -1.79 3.56
CA TYR A 130 -13.56 -3.20 3.47
C TYR A 130 -12.43 -3.53 4.44
N ALA A 131 -12.33 -4.80 4.85
CA ALA A 131 -11.13 -5.26 5.52
C ALA A 131 -9.93 -5.22 4.55
N PRO A 132 -8.68 -5.05 5.04
CA PRO A 132 -7.49 -5.10 4.19
C PRO A 132 -7.40 -6.38 3.33
N SER A 133 -7.82 -7.53 3.88
CA SER A 133 -7.87 -8.81 3.16
C SER A 133 -8.91 -8.86 2.04
N GLN A 134 -9.85 -7.92 2.03
CA GLN A 134 -10.93 -7.80 1.03
C GLN A 134 -10.66 -6.67 0.03
N GLY A 135 -9.46 -6.09 0.03
CA GLY A 135 -9.11 -5.05 -0.92
C GLY A 135 -9.61 -3.66 -0.52
N GLN A 136 -9.34 -3.28 0.73
CA GLN A 136 -9.61 -1.93 1.21
C GLN A 136 -8.87 -0.89 0.36
N MET A 137 -9.53 0.22 0.03
CA MET A 137 -8.86 1.34 -0.60
C MET A 137 -7.79 1.94 0.33
N ASP A 138 -6.62 2.26 -0.22
CA ASP A 138 -5.54 2.93 0.47
C ASP A 138 -4.97 4.08 -0.39
N ILE A 139 -4.14 4.93 0.22
CA ILE A 139 -3.50 6.09 -0.40
C ILE A 139 -2.01 6.08 -0.07
N CYS A 140 -1.18 6.40 -1.06
CA CYS A 140 0.23 6.76 -0.88
C CYS A 140 0.50 8.13 -1.52
N VAL A 141 1.54 8.80 -1.04
CA VAL A 141 2.02 10.08 -1.60
C VAL A 141 3.09 9.78 -2.65
N THR A 142 2.99 10.43 -3.79
CA THR A 142 3.98 10.39 -4.87
C THR A 142 4.61 11.77 -5.08
N CYS A 143 5.71 11.84 -5.82
CA CYS A 143 6.35 13.11 -6.17
C CYS A 143 5.64 13.85 -7.32
N GLY A 144 4.44 13.39 -7.70
CA GLY A 144 3.64 13.89 -8.81
C GLY A 144 2.98 12.77 -9.59
N SER A 145 2.09 13.14 -10.51
CA SER A 145 1.36 12.17 -11.34
C SER A 145 2.26 11.47 -12.35
N LEU A 146 3.32 12.14 -12.83
CA LEU A 146 4.27 11.56 -13.78
C LEU A 146 5.12 10.47 -13.14
N GLU A 147 5.61 10.69 -11.92
CA GLU A 147 6.36 9.67 -11.17
C GLU A 147 5.47 8.49 -10.79
N GLY A 148 4.19 8.75 -10.44
CA GLY A 148 3.23 7.66 -10.17
C GLY A 148 2.86 6.81 -11.41
N LEU A 149 3.19 7.25 -12.62
CA LEU A 149 2.97 6.49 -13.86
C LEU A 149 4.22 5.72 -14.32
N SER A 150 5.41 6.14 -13.86
CA SER A 150 6.70 5.58 -14.29
C SER A 150 6.96 4.20 -13.71
#